data_AF-A0AAW8CH12-F1
#
_entry.id   AF-A0AAW8CH12-F1
#
_cell.length_a   1.000
_cell.length_b   1.000
_cell.length_c   1.000
_cell.angle_alpha   90.00
_cell.angle_beta   90.00
_cell.angle_gamma   90.00
#
_symmetry.space_group_name_H-M   'P 1'
#
loop_
_entity.id
_entity.type
_entity.pdbx_description
1 polymer ?
#
loop_
_entity_poly.entity_id
_entity_poly.type
_entity_poly.pdbx_seq_one_letter_code
_entity_poly.pdbx_strand_id
1 'polypeptide(L)'
;MNNVKKISIVALLSIFLIGCDKTNNAETSSDNKQNIEVSVVEPKEEFKQLMELDQAFNPALETVQKEVMQAAANKDKAALNVASGKFFVLIEDTIKKYSNLNLQDTEVKGLRDKMVSVLQQTIDFTKKAQQIKSEEEKNALIMEKNSLITNAQALQTIQTKLAVKFGFLQDTSIDDKK
;
A
#
# COMPACT_ATOMS: atom_id res chain seq x y z
N MET A 1 23.18 -31.87 4.74
CA MET A 1 22.25 -30.88 5.33
C MET A 1 22.48 -29.52 4.68
N ASN A 2 21.41 -28.74 4.53
CA ASN A 2 21.32 -27.33 4.07
C ASN A 2 20.95 -27.12 2.60
N ASN A 3 19.66 -27.22 2.28
CA ASN A 3 19.06 -26.71 1.03
C ASN A 3 17.65 -26.12 1.30
N VAL A 4 17.51 -25.21 2.27
CA VAL A 4 16.26 -24.44 2.42
C VAL A 4 16.29 -23.32 1.40
N LYS A 5 15.67 -23.58 0.24
CA LYS A 5 15.45 -22.61 -0.82
C LYS A 5 14.55 -21.50 -0.29
N LYS A 6 15.17 -20.32 -0.10
CA LYS A 6 14.55 -19.04 0.24
C LYS A 6 13.32 -18.83 -0.66
N ILE A 7 12.13 -18.80 -0.06
CA ILE A 7 10.94 -18.29 -0.75
C ILE A 7 11.21 -16.81 -0.96
N SER A 8 11.34 -16.45 -2.23
CA SER A 8 11.71 -15.12 -2.67
C SER A 8 10.64 -14.13 -2.20
N ILE A 9 10.93 -13.40 -1.12
CA ILE A 9 10.18 -12.24 -0.60
C ILE A 9 9.86 -11.24 -1.73
N VAL A 10 10.64 -11.28 -2.83
CA VAL A 10 10.46 -10.52 -4.07
C VAL A 10 9.09 -10.71 -4.71
N ALA A 11 8.44 -11.88 -4.60
CA ALA A 11 7.20 -12.17 -5.34
C ALA A 11 5.94 -11.46 -4.79
N LEU A 12 5.95 -11.01 -3.53
CA LEU A 12 4.82 -10.26 -2.94
C LEU A 12 4.89 -8.76 -3.22
N LEU A 13 6.08 -8.27 -3.57
CA LEU A 13 6.37 -6.84 -3.67
C LEU A 13 5.94 -6.26 -5.03
N SER A 14 5.76 -7.10 -6.04
CA SER A 14 5.33 -6.71 -7.40
C SER A 14 3.91 -6.17 -7.50
N ILE A 15 3.08 -6.36 -6.46
CA ILE A 15 1.65 -6.01 -6.50
C ILE A 15 1.44 -4.50 -6.27
N PHE A 16 2.38 -3.83 -5.61
CA PHE A 16 2.29 -2.39 -5.32
C PHE A 16 2.80 -1.49 -6.47
N LEU A 17 3.29 -2.07 -7.57
CA LEU A 17 3.98 -1.32 -8.66
C LEU A 17 3.09 -1.00 -9.88
N ILE A 18 1.80 -1.33 -9.86
CA ILE A 18 0.89 -1.06 -10.99
C ILE A 18 -0.06 0.07 -10.60
N GLY A 19 0.34 1.32 -10.86
CA GLY A 19 -0.56 2.47 -10.73
C GLY A 19 0.09 3.83 -10.50
N CYS A 20 1.19 4.16 -11.20
CA CYS A 20 1.68 5.53 -11.30
C CYS A 20 2.04 5.82 -12.76
N ASP A 21 1.02 5.91 -13.61
CA ASP A 21 1.16 6.68 -14.84
C ASP A 21 0.66 8.10 -14.57
N LYS A 22 1.48 9.07 -14.95
CA LYS A 22 1.42 10.47 -14.56
C LYS A 22 0.12 11.14 -15.03
N THR A 23 -0.52 11.90 -14.15
CA THR A 23 -1.34 13.06 -14.56
C THR A 23 -0.80 14.32 -13.90
N ASN A 24 -0.13 15.14 -14.72
CA ASN A 24 0.26 16.52 -14.41
C ASN A 24 -0.92 17.46 -14.66
N ASN A 25 -0.97 18.55 -13.87
CA ASN A 25 -1.76 19.78 -14.03
C ASN A 25 -3.29 19.67 -13.80
N ALA A 26 -3.98 20.63 -13.17
CA ALA A 26 -3.71 22.07 -13.07
C ALA A 26 -4.28 22.69 -11.77
N GLU A 27 -3.64 23.79 -11.36
CA GLU A 27 -4.13 24.80 -10.42
C GLU A 27 -5.45 25.42 -10.93
N THR A 28 -6.41 25.73 -10.03
CA THR A 28 -7.28 26.92 -10.20
C THR A 28 -7.83 27.43 -8.85
N SER A 29 -7.38 28.63 -8.51
CA SER A 29 -7.95 29.76 -7.75
C SER A 29 -9.00 29.56 -6.64
N SER A 30 -8.62 30.09 -5.47
CA SER A 30 -9.49 30.48 -4.37
C SER A 30 -10.48 31.58 -4.76
N ASP A 31 -11.71 31.47 -4.26
CA ASP A 31 -12.53 32.64 -3.94
C ASP A 31 -13.09 32.50 -2.52
N ASN A 32 -13.01 33.59 -1.78
CA ASN A 32 -13.09 33.66 -0.32
C ASN A 32 -14.50 34.05 0.12
N LYS A 33 -15.17 33.20 0.90
CA LYS A 33 -16.30 33.61 1.75
C LYS A 33 -16.26 32.86 3.07
N GLN A 34 -15.74 33.53 4.10
CA GLN A 34 -15.84 33.08 5.49
C GLN A 34 -17.32 33.03 5.91
N ASN A 35 -17.85 31.82 6.01
CA ASN A 35 -18.96 31.48 6.89
C ASN A 35 -18.39 30.52 7.93
N ILE A 36 -18.84 30.63 9.19
CA ILE A 36 -18.42 29.73 10.26
C ILE A 36 -19.08 28.37 9.98
N GLU A 37 -18.42 27.59 9.15
CA GLU A 37 -18.84 26.28 8.70
C GLU A 37 -18.17 25.26 9.61
N VAL A 38 -18.97 24.42 10.27
CA VAL A 38 -18.49 23.13 10.75
C VAL A 38 -17.87 22.48 9.53
N SER A 39 -16.54 22.46 9.44
CA SER A 39 -15.83 21.97 8.25
C SER A 39 -16.17 20.51 8.05
N VAL A 40 -17.25 20.26 7.31
CA VAL A 40 -17.52 18.99 6.66
C VAL A 40 -16.47 18.94 5.58
N VAL A 41 -15.29 18.40 5.93
CA VAL A 41 -14.24 18.15 4.94
C VAL A 41 -14.89 17.30 3.86
N GLU A 42 -14.88 17.80 2.62
CA GLU A 42 -15.52 17.09 1.53
C GLU A 42 -14.85 15.72 1.36
N PRO A 43 -15.62 14.64 1.12
CA PRO A 43 -15.08 13.28 0.93
C PRO A 43 -13.96 13.20 -0.12
N LYS A 44 -13.98 14.10 -1.11
CA LYS A 44 -12.93 14.26 -2.11
C LYS A 44 -11.58 14.69 -1.53
N GLU A 45 -11.59 15.64 -0.60
CA GLU A 45 -10.37 16.11 0.09
C GLU A 45 -9.86 15.05 1.07
N GLU A 46 -10.76 14.32 1.74
CA GLU A 46 -10.37 13.19 2.58
C GLU A 46 -9.69 12.07 1.77
N PHE A 47 -10.24 11.75 0.58
CA PHE A 47 -9.62 10.78 -0.31
C PHE A 47 -8.26 11.27 -0.84
N LYS A 48 -8.14 12.56 -1.15
CA LYS A 48 -6.87 13.17 -1.57
C LYS A 48 -5.78 13.02 -0.51
N GLN A 49 -6.10 13.22 0.78
CA GLN A 49 -5.14 13.01 1.88
C GLN A 49 -4.60 11.57 1.91
N LEU A 50 -5.45 10.57 1.63
CA LEU A 50 -4.98 9.18 1.50
C LEU A 50 -4.02 9.01 0.32
N MET A 51 -4.33 9.62 -0.83
CA MET A 51 -3.48 9.52 -2.02
C MET A 51 -2.13 10.22 -1.83
N GLU A 52 -2.09 11.33 -1.10
CA GLU A 52 -0.83 12.01 -0.75
C GLU A 52 0.06 11.12 0.13
N LEU A 53 -0.53 10.36 1.06
CA LEU A 53 0.21 9.37 1.83
C LEU A 53 0.72 8.22 0.95
N ASP A 54 -0.10 7.69 0.04
CA ASP A 54 0.30 6.65 -0.93
C ASP A 54 1.49 7.12 -1.79
N GLN A 55 1.44 8.36 -2.28
CA GLN A 55 2.50 8.95 -3.12
C GLN A 55 3.82 9.10 -2.37
N ALA A 56 3.79 9.36 -1.06
CA ALA A 56 4.99 9.40 -0.24
C ALA A 56 5.48 7.98 0.14
N PHE A 57 4.55 7.05 0.35
CA PHE A 57 4.83 5.70 0.77
C PHE A 57 5.46 4.84 -0.34
N ASN A 58 4.89 4.85 -1.55
CA ASN A 58 5.30 3.94 -2.62
C ASN A 58 6.79 4.07 -2.99
N PRO A 59 7.36 5.27 -3.19
CA PRO A 59 8.78 5.41 -3.50
C PRO A 59 9.70 5.00 -2.33
N ALA A 60 9.26 5.25 -1.08
CA ALA A 60 9.99 4.85 0.11
C ALA A 60 10.01 3.31 0.23
N LEU A 61 8.87 2.67 -0.08
CA LEU A 61 8.74 1.23 -0.10
C LEU A 61 9.65 0.63 -1.17
N GLU A 62 9.59 1.13 -2.41
CA GLU A 62 10.47 0.70 -3.51
C GLU A 62 11.95 0.78 -3.15
N THR A 63 12.35 1.88 -2.51
CA THR A 63 13.74 2.09 -2.08
C THR A 63 14.18 0.99 -1.12
N VAL A 64 13.40 0.73 -0.07
CA VAL A 64 13.74 -0.30 0.92
C VAL A 64 13.65 -1.70 0.31
N GLN A 65 12.69 -1.96 -0.58
CA GLN A 65 12.60 -3.22 -1.31
C GLN A 65 13.86 -3.49 -2.13
N LYS A 66 14.36 -2.48 -2.85
CA LYS A 66 15.59 -2.56 -3.62
C LYS A 66 16.79 -2.88 -2.72
N GLU A 67 16.90 -2.24 -1.55
CA GLU A 67 17.95 -2.55 -0.57
C GLU A 67 17.87 -4.01 -0.10
N VAL A 68 16.68 -4.51 0.24
CA VAL A 68 16.46 -5.91 0.64
C VAL A 68 16.88 -6.88 -0.48
N MET A 69 16.47 -6.60 -1.72
CA MET A 69 16.81 -7.42 -2.89
C MET A 69 18.31 -7.44 -3.15
N GLN A 70 18.97 -6.29 -3.08
CA GLN A 70 20.42 -6.18 -3.27
C GLN A 70 21.19 -6.92 -2.18
N ALA A 71 20.82 -6.75 -0.91
CA ALA A 71 21.43 -7.47 0.20
C ALA A 71 21.24 -8.99 0.08
N ALA A 72 20.04 -9.43 -0.32
CA ALA A 72 19.74 -10.84 -0.56
C ALA A 72 20.56 -11.43 -1.72
N ALA A 73 20.69 -10.71 -2.83
CA ALA A 73 21.47 -11.10 -4.00
C ALA A 73 22.96 -11.22 -3.66
N ASN A 74 23.49 -10.28 -2.88
CA ASN A 74 24.88 -10.28 -2.41
C ASN A 74 25.14 -11.27 -1.28
N LYS A 75 24.09 -11.95 -0.77
CA LYS A 75 24.14 -12.82 0.42
C LYS A 75 24.68 -12.11 1.67
N ASP A 76 24.60 -10.78 1.70
CA ASP A 76 25.05 -9.96 2.83
C ASP A 76 23.97 -10.00 3.92
N LYS A 77 24.22 -10.80 4.96
CA LYS A 77 23.28 -10.97 6.07
C LYS A 77 23.14 -9.71 6.92
N ALA A 78 24.21 -8.92 7.07
CA ALA A 78 24.17 -7.71 7.87
C ALA A 78 23.34 -6.65 7.16
N ALA A 79 23.60 -6.41 5.87
CA ALA A 79 22.80 -5.51 5.06
C ALA A 79 21.34 -5.97 4.96
N LEU A 80 21.09 -7.28 4.87
CA LEU A 80 19.74 -7.82 4.79
C LEU A 80 18.95 -7.56 6.08
N ASN A 81 19.58 -7.72 7.24
CA ASN A 81 18.97 -7.43 8.53
C ASN A 81 18.66 -5.93 8.67
N VAL A 82 19.59 -5.05 8.28
CA VAL A 82 19.39 -3.60 8.29
C VAL A 82 18.23 -3.20 7.36
N ALA A 83 18.24 -3.66 6.11
CA ALA A 83 17.20 -3.35 5.14
C ALA A 83 15.82 -3.89 5.55
N SER A 84 15.78 -5.10 6.13
CA SER A 84 14.54 -5.66 6.69
C SER A 84 14.03 -4.85 7.89
N GLY A 85 14.93 -4.35 8.75
CA GLY A 85 14.56 -3.45 9.84
C GLY A 85 13.95 -2.15 9.32
N LYS A 86 14.56 -1.51 8.31
CA LYS A 86 14.00 -0.33 7.65
C LYS A 86 12.62 -0.61 7.04
N PHE A 87 12.42 -1.79 6.47
CA PHE A 87 11.12 -2.19 5.91
C PHE A 87 10.04 -2.19 6.99
N PHE A 88 10.28 -2.87 8.12
CA PHE A 88 9.31 -2.91 9.21
C PHE A 88 9.00 -1.52 9.76
N VAL A 89 10.02 -0.69 10.01
CA VAL A 89 9.84 0.68 10.50
C VAL A 89 8.99 1.49 9.51
N LEU A 90 9.28 1.41 8.21
CA LEU A 90 8.53 2.13 7.18
C LEU A 90 7.05 1.72 7.16
N ILE A 91 6.75 0.41 7.17
CA ILE A 91 5.36 -0.05 7.16
C ILE A 91 4.65 0.35 8.46
N GLU A 92 5.28 0.17 9.63
CA GLU A 92 4.70 0.50 10.94
C GLU A 92 4.41 2.01 11.07
N ASP A 93 5.32 2.87 10.62
CA ASP A 93 5.11 4.31 10.62
C ASP A 93 4.03 4.74 9.61
N THR A 94 3.95 4.06 8.47
CA THR A 94 2.89 4.30 7.48
C THR A 94 1.52 3.90 8.02
N ILE A 95 1.41 2.75 8.70
CA ILE A 95 0.19 2.33 9.40
C ILE A 95 -0.26 3.39 10.40
N LYS A 96 0.66 3.94 11.21
CA LYS A 96 0.34 5.03 12.15
C LYS A 96 -0.19 6.26 11.42
N LYS A 97 0.44 6.67 10.31
CA LYS A 97 0.00 7.83 9.52
C LYS A 97 -1.43 7.66 9.00
N TYR A 98 -1.75 6.53 8.36
CA TYR A 98 -3.12 6.24 7.92
C TYR A 98 -4.11 6.20 9.10
N SER A 99 -3.73 5.55 10.20
CA SER A 99 -4.61 5.37 11.37
C SER A 99 -4.94 6.70 12.05
N ASN A 100 -4.05 7.69 11.97
CA ASN A 100 -4.22 9.02 12.55
C ASN A 100 -4.99 10.00 11.65
N LEU A 101 -5.33 9.63 10.41
CA LEU A 101 -6.20 10.45 9.57
C LEU A 101 -7.61 10.52 10.18
N ASN A 102 -8.07 11.75 10.42
CA ASN A 102 -9.43 12.02 10.88
C ASN A 102 -10.38 12.17 9.70
N LEU A 103 -10.76 11.03 9.13
CA LEU A 103 -11.72 10.95 8.04
C LEU A 103 -13.13 10.97 8.62
N GLN A 104 -14.12 11.45 7.87
CA GLN A 104 -15.55 11.43 8.21
C GLN A 104 -16.34 10.56 7.24
N ASP A 105 -16.01 10.57 5.95
CA ASP A 105 -16.69 9.78 4.92
C ASP A 105 -16.47 8.27 5.13
N THR A 106 -17.57 7.51 5.09
CA THR A 106 -17.55 6.07 5.37
C THR A 106 -16.79 5.26 4.32
N GLU A 107 -16.87 5.63 3.03
CA GLU A 107 -16.14 4.90 1.99
C GLU A 107 -14.64 5.21 2.04
N VAL A 108 -14.27 6.46 2.30
CA VAL A 108 -12.86 6.86 2.47
C VAL A 108 -12.25 6.24 3.74
N LYS A 109 -13.00 6.23 4.86
CA LYS A 109 -12.63 5.45 6.07
C LYS A 109 -12.43 3.97 5.76
N GLY A 110 -13.37 3.37 5.02
CA GLY A 110 -13.29 1.96 4.63
C GLY A 110 -12.05 1.65 3.80
N LEU A 111 -11.68 2.54 2.88
CA LEU A 111 -10.42 2.43 2.14
C LEU A 111 -9.21 2.50 3.09
N ARG A 112 -9.14 3.51 3.95
CA ARG A 112 -8.06 3.67 4.94
C ARG A 112 -7.91 2.43 5.82
N ASP A 113 -9.00 1.94 6.38
CA ASP A 113 -9.00 0.77 7.26
C ASP A 113 -8.49 -0.48 6.52
N LYS A 114 -8.87 -0.63 5.24
CA LYS A 114 -8.37 -1.72 4.38
C LYS A 114 -6.87 -1.56 4.08
N MET A 115 -6.38 -0.34 3.81
CA MET A 115 -4.94 -0.07 3.63
C MET A 115 -4.17 -0.48 4.88
N VAL A 116 -4.59 -0.03 6.06
CA VAL A 116 -3.99 -0.39 7.34
C VAL A 116 -3.98 -1.90 7.54
N SER A 117 -5.10 -2.57 7.28
CA SER A 117 -5.22 -4.03 7.40
C SER A 117 -4.24 -4.77 6.49
N VAL A 118 -4.11 -4.37 5.22
CA VAL A 118 -3.17 -4.98 4.26
C VAL A 118 -1.72 -4.75 4.68
N LEU A 119 -1.38 -3.56 5.15
CA LEU A 119 -0.04 -3.25 5.65
C LEU A 119 0.31 -4.07 6.90
N GLN A 120 -0.62 -4.22 7.84
CA GLN A 120 -0.44 -5.05 9.03
C GLN A 120 -0.25 -6.53 8.65
N GLN A 121 -1.09 -7.05 7.76
CA GLN A 121 -0.95 -8.41 7.23
C GLN A 121 0.39 -8.61 6.53
N THR A 122 0.90 -7.59 5.83
CA THR A 122 2.21 -7.63 5.17
C THR A 122 3.34 -7.78 6.20
N ILE A 123 3.32 -6.98 7.29
CA ILE A 123 4.29 -7.11 8.38
C ILE A 123 4.24 -8.52 8.98
N ASP A 124 3.04 -8.98 9.33
CA ASP A 124 2.86 -10.27 10.02
C ASP A 124 3.31 -11.42 9.12
N PHE A 125 2.95 -11.37 7.84
CA PHE A 125 3.43 -12.29 6.82
C PHE A 125 4.96 -12.30 6.76
N THR A 126 5.60 -11.14 6.66
CA THR A 126 7.07 -11.06 6.54
C THR A 126 7.76 -11.58 7.80
N LYS A 127 7.24 -11.28 8.99
CA LYS A 127 7.75 -11.81 10.27
C LYS A 127 7.65 -13.32 10.32
N LYS A 128 6.49 -13.90 9.97
CA LYS A 128 6.30 -15.35 9.89
C LYS A 128 7.24 -15.99 8.88
N ALA A 129 7.40 -15.38 7.70
CA ALA A 129 8.27 -15.90 6.65
C ALA A 129 9.74 -16.01 7.08
N GLN A 130 10.21 -15.12 7.95
CA GLN A 130 11.56 -15.18 8.52
C GLN A 130 11.74 -16.28 9.57
N GLN A 131 10.64 -16.79 10.12
CA GLN A 131 10.64 -17.75 11.24
C GLN A 131 10.29 -19.18 10.82
N ILE A 132 9.98 -19.43 9.54
CA ILE A 132 9.62 -20.76 9.02
C ILE A 132 10.73 -21.77 9.34
N LYS A 133 10.32 -22.88 9.93
CA LYS A 133 11.15 -24.03 10.28
C LYS A 133 10.62 -25.34 9.69
N SER A 134 9.35 -25.39 9.29
CA SER A 134 8.72 -26.61 8.75
C SER A 134 8.05 -26.40 7.39
N GLU A 135 7.82 -27.51 6.67
CA GLU A 135 7.07 -27.48 5.40
C GLU A 135 5.58 -27.17 5.61
N GLU A 136 5.02 -27.53 6.77
CA GLU A 136 3.64 -27.20 7.15
C GLU A 136 3.47 -25.68 7.33
N GLU A 137 4.39 -25.03 8.07
CA GLU A 137 4.42 -23.57 8.24
C GLU A 137 4.60 -22.86 6.90
N LYS A 138 5.38 -23.46 5.99
CA LYS A 138 5.54 -22.96 4.63
C LYS A 138 4.26 -23.04 3.81
N ASN A 139 3.49 -24.12 3.90
CA ASN A 139 2.20 -24.24 3.21
C ASN A 139 1.17 -23.27 3.78
N ALA A 140 1.11 -23.10 5.11
CA ALA A 140 0.28 -22.09 5.75
C ALA A 140 0.66 -20.68 5.27
N LEU A 141 1.96 -20.38 5.17
CA LEU A 141 2.44 -19.10 4.65
C LEU A 141 2.03 -18.90 3.17
N ILE A 142 2.00 -19.94 2.34
CA ILE A 142 1.52 -19.82 0.95
C ILE A 142 0.03 -19.43 0.91
N MET A 143 -0.78 -19.98 1.81
CA MET A 143 -2.20 -19.58 1.92
C MET A 143 -2.34 -18.13 2.37
N GLU A 144 -1.56 -17.70 3.37
CA GLU A 144 -1.53 -16.30 3.82
C GLU A 144 -1.07 -15.35 2.70
N LYS A 145 -0.05 -15.74 1.92
CA LYS A 145 0.37 -15.01 0.73
C LYS A 145 -0.83 -14.80 -0.20
N ASN A 146 -1.54 -15.86 -0.56
CA ASN A 146 -2.66 -15.76 -1.50
C ASN A 146 -3.79 -14.86 -0.93
N SER A 147 -4.07 -14.94 0.37
CA SER A 147 -5.01 -14.04 1.03
C SER A 147 -4.57 -12.57 0.94
N LEU A 148 -3.27 -12.30 1.14
CA LEU A 148 -2.70 -10.96 1.02
C LEU A 148 -2.82 -10.42 -0.40
N ILE A 149 -2.59 -11.26 -1.43
CA ILE A 149 -2.80 -10.90 -2.84
C ILE A 149 -4.25 -10.50 -3.09
N THR A 150 -5.21 -11.34 -2.66
CA THR A 150 -6.64 -11.05 -2.81
C THR A 150 -7.03 -9.76 -2.10
N ASN A 151 -6.51 -9.51 -0.90
CA ASN A 151 -6.79 -8.28 -0.16
C ASN A 151 -6.20 -7.04 -0.84
N ALA A 152 -5.00 -7.15 -1.43
CA ALA A 152 -4.39 -6.07 -2.20
C ALA A 152 -5.18 -5.76 -3.48
N GLN A 153 -5.67 -6.77 -4.20
CA GLN A 153 -6.54 -6.57 -5.37
C GLN A 153 -7.88 -5.93 -5.02
N ALA A 154 -8.48 -6.34 -3.89
CA ALA A 154 -9.70 -5.72 -3.38
C ALA A 154 -9.45 -4.25 -3.00
N LEU A 155 -8.30 -3.94 -2.39
CA LEU A 155 -7.89 -2.58 -2.07
C LEU A 155 -7.76 -1.72 -3.33
N GLN A 156 -7.08 -2.23 -4.37
CA GLN A 156 -6.94 -1.54 -5.65
C GLN A 156 -8.31 -1.24 -6.29
N THR A 157 -9.24 -2.21 -6.23
CA THR A 157 -10.61 -2.00 -6.74
C THR A 157 -11.32 -0.85 -6.03
N ILE A 158 -11.23 -0.79 -4.69
CA ILE A 158 -11.85 0.29 -3.91
C ILE A 158 -11.20 1.64 -4.24
N GLN A 159 -9.88 1.68 -4.31
CA GLN A 159 -9.12 2.89 -4.65
C GLN A 159 -9.50 3.42 -6.03
N THR A 160 -9.56 2.56 -7.05
CA THR A 160 -9.99 2.94 -8.40
C THR A 160 -11.44 3.43 -8.41
N LYS A 161 -12.36 2.75 -7.72
CA LYS A 161 -13.77 3.18 -7.61
C LYS A 161 -13.87 4.58 -7.01
N LEU A 162 -13.13 4.86 -5.95
CA LEU A 162 -13.14 6.19 -5.31
C LEU A 162 -12.44 7.25 -6.16
N ALA A 163 -11.35 6.90 -6.83
CA ALA A 163 -10.68 7.80 -7.76
C ALA A 163 -11.59 8.20 -8.93
N VAL A 164 -12.36 7.27 -9.50
CA VAL A 164 -13.39 7.58 -10.51
C VAL A 164 -14.51 8.43 -9.90
N LYS A 165 -15.06 8.03 -8.74
CA LYS A 165 -16.15 8.75 -8.05
C LYS A 165 -15.81 10.22 -7.79
N PHE A 166 -14.57 10.50 -7.40
CA PHE A 166 -14.12 11.86 -7.05
C PHE A 166 -13.44 12.62 -8.21
N GLY A 167 -13.37 12.00 -9.39
CA GLY A 167 -12.85 12.63 -10.62
C GLY A 167 -11.33 12.70 -10.72
N PHE A 168 -10.60 11.83 -10.01
CA PHE A 168 -9.14 11.66 -10.15
C PHE A 168 -8.76 10.71 -11.31
N LEU A 169 -9.70 9.85 -11.74
CA LEU A 169 -9.56 9.00 -12.92
C LEU A 169 -10.80 9.15 -13.81
N GLN A 170 -10.61 9.13 -15.13
CA GLN A 170 -11.72 9.03 -16.07
C GLN A 170 -12.30 7.62 -16.05
N ASP A 171 -13.63 7.50 -16.08
CA ASP A 171 -14.29 6.21 -16.23
C ASP A 171 -14.08 5.71 -17.66
N THR A 172 -13.19 4.72 -17.83
CA THR A 172 -12.93 4.10 -19.14
C THR A 172 -14.00 3.07 -19.53
N SER A 173 -15.11 2.96 -18.79
CA SER A 173 -16.18 1.98 -19.04
C SER A 173 -17.16 2.40 -20.14
N ILE A 174 -16.94 3.54 -20.82
CA ILE A 174 -17.79 4.03 -21.91
C ILE A 174 -16.94 4.20 -23.18
N ASP A 175 -16.59 3.11 -23.87
CA ASP A 175 -16.20 3.19 -25.29
C ASP A 175 -16.31 1.87 -26.08
N ASP A 176 -17.20 0.94 -25.68
CA ASP A 176 -17.58 -0.24 -26.48
C ASP A 176 -18.98 -0.10 -27.11
N LYS A 177 -19.28 1.08 -27.67
CA LYS A 177 -20.40 1.25 -28.60
C LYS A 177 -20.00 2.15 -29.77
N LYS A 178 -19.34 1.57 -30.76
CA LYS A 178 -19.42 2.05 -32.14
C LYS A 178 -19.47 0.89 -33.12
#